data_AF-A0A8J4EJG2-F1
#
_entry.id   AF-A0A8J4EJG2-F1
#
_cell.length_a   1.000
_cell.length_b   1.000
_cell.length_c   1.000
_cell.angle_alpha   90.00
_cell.angle_beta   90.00
_cell.angle_gamma   90.00
#
_symmetry.space_group_name_H-M   'P 1'
#
loop_
_entity.id
_entity.type
_entity.pdbx_description
1 polymer ?
#
loop_
_entity_poly.entity_id
_entity_poly.type
_entity_poly.pdbx_seq_one_letter_code
_entity_poly.pdbx_strand_id
1 'polypeptide(L)'
;MSRMEIDTHAVRRYAPGLGDVASDLADALSTLKEALDADDGAWGDDKYGQAFLKNYGKPAKSTAHSIKQVVHGIRQMRANLVTAADNYDQTEDANTFTT
;
A
#
# COMPACT_ATOMS: atom_id res chain seq x y z
N MET A 1 24.18 23.35 19.11
CA MET A 1 23.61 22.01 18.85
C MET A 1 22.52 22.21 17.81
N SER A 2 22.68 21.68 16.59
CA SER A 2 21.60 21.78 15.59
C SER A 2 20.48 20.82 15.98
N ARG A 3 19.34 21.37 16.38
CA ARG A 3 18.09 20.62 16.55
C ARG A 3 17.70 20.13 15.15
N MET A 4 17.57 18.82 14.96
CA MET A 4 16.81 18.31 13.81
C MET A 4 15.36 18.71 14.04
N GLU A 5 14.95 19.84 13.48
CA GLU A 5 13.54 20.16 13.32
C GLU A 5 12.99 19.22 12.25
N ILE A 6 12.01 18.41 12.63
CA ILE A 6 11.23 17.65 11.65
C ILE A 6 10.36 18.67 10.92
N ASP A 7 10.51 18.79 9.60
CA ASP A 7 9.60 19.61 8.79
C ASP A 7 8.26 18.89 8.64
N THR A 8 7.42 19.03 9.66
CA THR A 8 6.09 18.42 9.74
C THR A 8 5.18 18.90 8.61
N HIS A 9 5.40 20.12 8.11
CA HIS A 9 4.68 20.66 6.96
C HIS A 9 5.07 19.95 5.65
N ALA A 10 6.37 19.72 5.41
CA ALA A 10 6.83 18.94 4.27
C ALA A 10 6.30 17.50 4.34
N VAL A 11 6.30 16.87 5.51
CA VAL A 11 5.72 15.53 5.70
C VAL A 11 4.25 15.52 5.29
N ARG A 12 3.43 16.45 5.79
CA ARG A 12 2.00 16.53 5.43
C ARG A 12 1.78 16.87 3.96
N ARG A 13 2.68 17.64 3.34
CA ARG A 13 2.61 17.99 1.92
C ARG A 13 2.85 16.78 1.01
N TYR A 14 3.80 15.90 1.34
CA TYR A 14 4.20 14.80 0.46
C TYR A 14 3.59 13.44 0.83
N ALA A 15 3.15 13.24 2.08
CA ALA A 15 2.46 12.04 2.52
C ALA A 15 1.22 11.65 1.66
N PRO A 16 0.44 12.58 1.09
CA PRO A 16 -0.62 12.24 0.13
C PRO A 16 -0.14 11.44 -1.07
N GLY A 17 1.07 11.71 -1.60
CA GLY A 17 1.61 10.99 -2.76
C GLY A 17 1.86 9.49 -2.49
N LEU A 18 2.13 9.11 -1.24
CA LEU A 18 2.15 7.69 -0.84
C LEU A 18 0.75 7.06 -0.93
N GLY A 19 -0.29 7.82 -0.62
CA GLY A 19 -1.68 7.42 -0.78
C GLY A 19 -2.06 7.23 -2.24
N ASP A 20 -1.59 8.11 -3.12
CA ASP A 20 -1.84 8.05 -4.56
C ASP A 20 -1.18 6.80 -5.16
N VAL A 21 0.11 6.57 -4.89
CA VAL A 21 0.82 5.35 -5.35
C VAL A 21 0.17 4.08 -4.82
N ALA A 22 -0.31 4.08 -3.57
CA ALA A 22 -1.04 2.93 -3.03
C ALA A 22 -2.40 2.71 -3.70
N SER A 23 -3.03 3.77 -4.22
CA SER A 23 -4.29 3.68 -4.97
C SER A 23 -4.04 3.16 -6.38
N ASP A 24 -3.05 3.70 -7.10
CA ASP A 24 -2.66 3.22 -8.42
C ASP A 24 -2.32 1.72 -8.41
N LEU A 25 -1.59 1.27 -7.38
CA LEU A 25 -1.24 -0.14 -7.22
C LEU A 25 -2.47 -1.02 -6.88
N ALA A 26 -3.44 -0.47 -6.14
CA ALA A 26 -4.69 -1.18 -5.86
C ALA A 26 -5.57 -1.32 -7.10
N ASP A 27 -5.62 -0.29 -7.95
CA ASP A 27 -6.39 -0.28 -9.19
C ASP A 27 -5.78 -1.24 -10.22
N ALA A 28 -4.45 -1.24 -10.35
CA ALA A 28 -3.74 -2.22 -11.17
C ALA A 28 -3.98 -3.65 -10.69
N LEU A 29 -4.03 -3.88 -9.37
CA LEU A 29 -4.38 -5.18 -8.80
C LEU A 29 -5.83 -5.58 -9.09
N SER A 30 -6.78 -4.64 -9.08
CA SER A 30 -8.18 -4.93 -9.46
C SER A 30 -8.25 -5.37 -10.91
N THR A 31 -7.62 -4.61 -11.81
CA THR A 31 -7.55 -4.92 -13.25
C THR A 31 -6.93 -6.30 -13.49
N LEU A 32 -5.84 -6.62 -12.78
CA LEU A 32 -5.20 -7.93 -12.88
C LEU A 32 -6.14 -9.06 -12.42
N LYS A 33 -6.88 -8.86 -11.33
CA LYS A 33 -7.84 -9.87 -10.84
C LYS A 33 -8.99 -10.08 -11.79
N GLU A 34 -9.55 -9.00 -12.33
CA GLU A 34 -10.63 -9.07 -13.32
C GLU A 34 -10.20 -9.86 -14.57
N ALA A 35 -8.98 -9.64 -15.05
CA ALA A 35 -8.42 -10.40 -16.17
C ALA A 35 -8.21 -11.90 -15.80
N LEU A 36 -7.71 -12.18 -14.60
CA LEU A 36 -7.51 -13.56 -14.13
C LEU A 36 -8.83 -14.32 -13.92
N ASP A 37 -9.84 -13.64 -13.38
CA ASP A 37 -11.16 -14.23 -13.12
C ASP A 37 -11.94 -14.42 -14.44
N ALA A 38 -11.75 -13.55 -15.43
CA ALA A 38 -12.33 -13.72 -16.77
C ALA A 38 -11.77 -14.95 -17.52
N ASP A 39 -10.51 -15.31 -17.26
CA ASP A 39 -9.86 -16.49 -17.82
C ASP A 39 -10.05 -17.76 -16.95
N ASP A 40 -10.66 -17.66 -15.77
CA ASP A 40 -10.92 -18.80 -14.89
C ASP A 40 -11.95 -19.73 -15.56
N GLY A 41 -11.54 -20.97 -15.85
CA GLY A 41 -12.34 -21.95 -16.60
C GLY A 41 -12.22 -21.88 -18.13
N ALA A 42 -11.55 -20.87 -18.71
CA ALA A 42 -11.34 -20.77 -20.16
C ALA A 42 -10.46 -21.90 -20.72
N TRP A 43 -9.67 -22.54 -19.86
CA TRP A 43 -8.76 -23.63 -20.21
C TRP A 43 -9.38 -25.03 -20.12
N GLY A 44 -10.66 -25.13 -19.75
CA GLY A 44 -11.43 -26.38 -19.67
C GLY A 44 -11.14 -27.23 -18.43
N ASP A 45 -12.05 -28.16 -18.13
CA ASP A 45 -11.95 -29.09 -17.00
C ASP A 45 -11.11 -30.34 -17.29
N ASP A 46 -10.46 -30.39 -18.47
CA ASP A 46 -9.63 -31.53 -18.84
C ASP A 46 -8.31 -31.55 -18.05
N LYS A 47 -7.55 -32.64 -18.20
CA LYS A 47 -6.28 -32.83 -17.48
C LYS A 47 -5.25 -31.72 -17.76
N TYR A 48 -5.35 -31.02 -18.90
CA TYR A 48 -4.45 -29.95 -19.29
C TYR A 48 -4.88 -28.62 -18.67
N GLY A 49 -6.18 -28.30 -18.70
CA GLY A 49 -6.74 -27.13 -18.01
C GLY A 49 -6.57 -27.18 -16.50
N GLN A 50 -6.79 -28.35 -15.88
CA GLN A 50 -6.52 -28.57 -14.46
C GLN A 50 -5.03 -28.43 -14.11
N ALA A 51 -4.13 -28.91 -14.98
CA ALA A 51 -2.68 -28.73 -14.80
C ALA A 51 -2.25 -27.27 -14.92
N PHE A 52 -2.85 -26.52 -15.85
CA PHE A 52 -2.63 -25.08 -16.00
C PHE A 52 -3.10 -24.32 -14.76
N LEU A 53 -4.34 -24.54 -14.30
CA LEU A 53 -4.87 -23.92 -13.08
C LEU A 53 -4.01 -24.20 -11.85
N LYS A 54 -3.50 -25.43 -11.71
CA LYS A 54 -2.62 -25.81 -10.60
C LYS A 54 -1.30 -25.04 -10.62
N ASN A 55 -0.71 -24.83 -11.79
CA ASN A 55 0.58 -24.18 -11.95
C ASN A 55 0.48 -22.65 -12.02
N TYR A 56 -0.62 -22.11 -12.51
CA TYR A 56 -0.81 -20.68 -12.74
C TYR A 56 -1.69 -20.03 -11.65
N GLY A 57 -2.78 -20.66 -11.26
CA GLY A 57 -3.76 -20.11 -10.32
C GLY A 57 -3.20 -19.89 -8.91
N LYS A 58 -2.37 -20.81 -8.40
CA LYS A 58 -1.76 -20.65 -7.06
C LYS A 58 -0.72 -19.52 -7.03
N PRO A 59 0.26 -19.44 -7.94
CA PRO A 59 1.16 -18.29 -8.03
C PRO A 59 0.43 -16.97 -8.28
N ALA A 60 -0.56 -16.93 -9.16
CA ALA A 60 -1.35 -15.72 -9.44
C ALA A 60 -2.05 -15.20 -8.17
N LYS A 61 -2.71 -16.08 -7.41
CA LYS A 61 -3.32 -15.73 -6.11
C LYS A 61 -2.29 -15.25 -5.09
N SER A 62 -1.11 -15.88 -5.05
CA SER A 62 -0.02 -15.46 -4.17
C SER A 62 0.50 -14.08 -4.52
N THR A 63 0.72 -13.79 -5.81
CA THR A 63 1.16 -12.48 -6.30
C THR A 63 0.13 -11.40 -5.98
N ALA A 64 -1.15 -11.67 -6.25
CA ALA A 64 -2.24 -10.76 -5.91
C ALA A 64 -2.30 -10.47 -4.39
N HIS A 65 -2.04 -11.46 -3.55
CA HIS A 65 -1.96 -11.28 -2.11
C HIS A 65 -0.76 -10.40 -1.71
N SER A 66 0.42 -10.65 -2.27
CA SER A 66 1.62 -9.85 -1.99
C SER A 66 1.44 -8.39 -2.39
N ILE A 67 0.85 -8.11 -3.55
CA ILE A 67 0.55 -6.73 -3.99
C ILE A 67 -0.39 -6.04 -2.99
N LYS A 68 -1.42 -6.74 -2.51
CA LYS A 68 -2.33 -6.22 -1.47
C LYS A 68 -1.57 -5.87 -0.18
N GLN A 69 -0.60 -6.69 0.23
CA GLN A 69 0.23 -6.40 1.40
C GLN A 69 1.11 -5.16 1.19
N VAL A 70 1.67 -4.97 0.00
CA VAL A 70 2.45 -3.76 -0.34
C VAL A 70 1.57 -2.51 -0.27
N VAL A 71 0.38 -2.53 -0.87
CA VAL A 71 -0.60 -1.42 -0.76
C VAL A 71 -0.87 -1.07 0.70
N HIS A 72 -1.09 -2.10 1.53
CA HIS A 72 -1.34 -1.90 2.94
C HIS A 72 -0.13 -1.28 3.67
N GLY A 73 1.08 -1.77 3.40
CA GLY A 73 2.32 -1.24 3.97
C GLY A 73 2.55 0.23 3.61
N ILE A 74 2.33 0.63 2.36
CA ILE A 74 2.46 2.02 1.93
C ILE A 74 1.45 2.92 2.65
N ARG A 75 0.20 2.47 2.79
CA ARG A 75 -0.84 3.21 3.53
C ARG A 75 -0.51 3.34 5.02
N GLN A 76 0.03 2.29 5.64
CA GLN A 76 0.51 2.35 7.02
C GLN A 76 1.68 3.33 7.16
N MET A 77 2.64 3.31 6.24
CA MET A 77 3.77 4.23 6.26
C MET A 77 3.30 5.68 6.18
N ARG A 78 2.36 5.99 5.28
CA ARG A 78 1.70 7.30 5.21
C ARG A 78 1.07 7.69 6.55
N ALA A 79 0.27 6.80 7.15
CA ALA A 79 -0.39 7.07 8.42
C ALA A 79 0.62 7.35 9.54
N ASN A 80 1.67 6.53 9.65
CA ASN A 80 2.72 6.70 10.66
C ASN A 80 3.48 8.01 10.51
N LEU A 81 3.76 8.43 9.27
CA LEU A 81 4.43 9.71 8.99
C LEU A 81 3.56 10.91 9.41
N VAL A 82 2.26 10.88 9.09
CA VAL A 82 1.32 11.94 9.50
C VAL A 82 1.18 11.97 11.02
N THR A 83 0.98 10.82 11.67
CA THR A 83 0.90 10.74 13.13
C THR A 83 2.19 11.24 13.81
N ALA A 84 3.36 10.92 13.26
CA ALA A 84 4.63 11.40 13.80
C ALA A 84 4.74 12.93 13.68
N ALA A 85 4.30 13.51 12.56
CA ALA A 85 4.24 14.96 12.37
C ALA A 85 3.27 15.63 13.36
N ASP A 86 2.08 15.05 13.56
CA ASP A 86 1.08 15.58 14.50
C ASP A 86 1.57 15.53 15.96
N ASN A 87 2.24 14.43 16.36
CA ASN A 87 2.80 14.31 17.71
C ASN A 87 3.96 15.29 17.95
N TYR A 88 4.75 15.58 16.91
CA TYR A 88 5.86 16.52 17.01
C TYR A 88 5.35 17.94 17.27
N ASP A 89 4.40 18.42 16.46
CA ASP A 89 3.81 19.75 16.63
C ASP A 89 3.15 19.90 18.02
N GLN A 90 2.41 18.89 18.49
CA GLN A 90 1.81 18.91 19.84
C GLN A 90 2.86 19.02 20.95
N THR A 91 4.01 18.36 20.78
CA THR A 91 5.09 18.40 21.77
C THR A 91 5.80 19.76 21.76
N GLU A 92 5.97 20.38 20.58
CA GLU A 92 6.53 21.72 20.47
C GLU A 92 5.59 22.77 21.05
N ASP A 93 4.29 22.72 20.71
CA ASP A 93 3.28 23.62 21.27
C ASP A 93 3.26 23.53 22.81
N ALA A 94 3.21 22.32 23.37
CA ALA A 94 3.19 22.12 24.82
C ALA A 94 4.43 22.68 25.55
N ASN A 95 5.61 22.56 24.94
CA ASN A 95 6.85 23.12 25.50
C ASN A 95 6.92 24.66 25.37
N THR A 96 6.23 25.23 24.39
CA THR A 96 6.21 26.69 24.16
C THR A 96 5.34 27.42 25.20
N PHE A 97 4.36 26.74 25.82
CA PHE A 97 3.52 27.29 26.90
C PHE A 97 4.13 27.20 28.30
N THR A 98 5.24 26.48 28.48
CA THR A 98 5.85 26.22 29.81
C THR A 98 7.17 26.96 30.04
N THR A 99 7.61 27.80 29.08
CA THR A 99 8.79 28.66 29.19
C THR A 99 8.39 30.13 29.17
#